data_AF-A0A7D6VFE8-F1
#
_entry.id   AF-A0A7D6VFE8-F1
#
_cell.length_a   1.000
_cell.length_b   1.000
_cell.length_c   1.000
_cell.angle_alpha   90.00
_cell.angle_beta   90.00
_cell.angle_gamma   90.00
#
_symmetry.space_group_name_H-M   'P 1'
#
loop_
_entity.id
_entity.type
_entity.pdbx_description
1 polymer ?
#
loop_
_entity_poly.entity_id
_entity_poly.type
_entity_poly.pdbx_seq_one_letter_code
_entity_poly.pdbx_strand_id
1 'polypeptide(L)'
;MNNFRVGHRGVRAAGLGAAVTVALGLSATGAAQADTFVPLPDGERLGPGVKITRTQESATISPSLAANGAGRVAWLSGVVTADVAVTPAGTTGPNNGPANRPGSNNSSTHGASRLTVGYIVGCQVSIGEDAISAGVSGGINTSGVSAGGSIGLKLGPGQVAFVGVEGKDILKAGVYSVEYRDAELQVQGCAGYAQARSYAVVEIIGDNYSKTSLYGQPFSIG
;
A
#
# COMPACT_ATOMS: atom_id res chain seq x y z
N MET A 1 0.55 -102.31 6.87
CA MET A 1 -0.56 -101.90 7.76
C MET A 1 -0.72 -100.39 7.66
N ASN A 2 -1.97 -99.95 7.48
CA ASN A 2 -2.51 -98.59 7.56
C ASN A 2 -2.23 -97.65 6.36
N ASN A 3 -3.18 -96.95 5.74
CA ASN A 3 -4.64 -97.06 5.58
C ASN A 3 -5.01 -96.05 4.47
N PHE A 4 -5.90 -96.43 3.55
CA PHE A 4 -6.51 -95.56 2.54
C PHE A 4 -7.44 -94.52 3.20
N ARG A 5 -7.42 -93.26 2.75
CA ARG A 5 -8.63 -92.42 2.64
C ARG A 5 -8.52 -91.43 1.46
N VAL A 6 -9.43 -91.61 0.51
CA VAL A 6 -9.82 -90.64 -0.52
C VAL A 6 -10.87 -89.71 0.09
N GLY A 7 -10.80 -88.41 -0.21
CA GLY A 7 -11.84 -87.44 0.08
C GLY A 7 -11.83 -86.30 -0.94
N HIS A 8 -12.74 -86.36 -1.91
CA HIS A 8 -13.02 -85.30 -2.88
C HIS A 8 -13.73 -84.11 -2.21
N ARG A 9 -13.48 -82.91 -2.79
CA ARG A 9 -14.41 -81.78 -3.08
C ARG A 9 -13.93 -80.44 -2.51
N GLY A 10 -13.80 -79.45 -3.40
CA GLY A 10 -13.79 -78.03 -3.02
C GLY A 10 -13.05 -77.12 -4.00
N VAL A 11 -13.66 -76.86 -5.16
CA VAL A 11 -13.30 -75.74 -6.05
C VAL A 11 -13.68 -74.42 -5.36
N ARG A 12 -13.01 -73.31 -5.76
CA ARG A 12 -13.33 -71.86 -5.58
C ARG A 12 -12.49 -71.21 -4.47
N ALA A 13 -11.81 -70.07 -4.65
CA ALA A 13 -11.79 -69.10 -5.73
C ALA A 13 -10.44 -68.37 -5.76
N ALA A 14 -9.94 -68.09 -6.97
CA ALA A 14 -8.86 -67.14 -7.18
C ALA A 14 -9.41 -65.72 -6.95
N GLY A 15 -9.00 -65.08 -5.86
CA GLY A 15 -9.24 -63.66 -5.63
C GLY A 15 -8.07 -62.85 -6.18
N LEU A 16 -8.14 -62.46 -7.45
CA LEU A 16 -7.29 -61.41 -8.02
C LEU A 16 -7.69 -60.08 -7.38
N GLY A 17 -6.99 -59.68 -6.32
CA GLY A 17 -7.08 -58.33 -5.77
C GLY A 17 -6.34 -57.36 -6.69
N ALA A 18 -7.08 -56.65 -7.55
CA ALA A 18 -6.53 -55.54 -8.31
C ALA A 18 -6.24 -54.38 -7.35
N ALA A 19 -4.97 -54.16 -7.02
CA ALA A 19 -4.53 -52.96 -6.33
C ALA A 19 -4.58 -51.79 -7.31
N VAL A 20 -5.66 -50.99 -7.26
CA VAL A 20 -5.73 -49.71 -7.96
C VAL A 20 -4.87 -48.73 -7.18
N THR A 21 -3.62 -48.54 -7.60
CA THR A 21 -2.79 -47.40 -7.17
C THR A 21 -3.39 -46.13 -7.79
N VAL A 22 -4.26 -45.46 -7.04
CA VAL A 22 -4.65 -44.08 -7.35
C VAL A 22 -3.41 -43.23 -7.12
N ALA A 23 -2.71 -42.89 -8.20
CA ALA A 23 -1.69 -41.86 -8.16
C ALA A 23 -2.39 -40.55 -7.79
N LEU A 24 -2.36 -40.23 -6.50
CA LEU A 24 -2.74 -38.93 -5.97
C LEU A 24 -1.75 -37.90 -6.53
N GLY A 25 -2.03 -37.42 -7.73
CA GLY A 25 -1.44 -36.21 -8.29
C GLY A 25 -1.94 -35.01 -7.50
N LEU A 26 -1.49 -34.87 -6.26
CA LEU A 26 -1.68 -33.65 -5.49
C LEU A 26 -0.76 -32.60 -6.08
N SER A 27 -1.34 -31.80 -6.99
CA SER A 27 -1.22 -30.35 -6.98
C SER A 27 0.15 -29.83 -6.53
N ALA A 28 1.04 -29.61 -7.49
CA ALA A 28 2.00 -28.52 -7.38
C ALA A 28 1.23 -27.19 -7.45
N THR A 29 0.42 -26.89 -6.42
CA THR A 29 0.04 -25.50 -6.14
C THR A 29 1.35 -24.81 -5.81
N GLY A 30 1.92 -24.09 -6.78
CA GLY A 30 3.03 -23.18 -6.52
C GLY A 30 2.70 -22.36 -5.28
N ALA A 31 3.69 -22.12 -4.41
CA ALA A 31 3.48 -21.44 -3.14
C ALA A 31 2.66 -20.16 -3.36
N ALA A 32 1.42 -20.15 -2.85
CA ALA A 32 0.62 -18.92 -2.84
C ALA A 32 1.36 -17.95 -1.92
N GLN A 33 1.93 -16.89 -2.48
CA GLN A 33 2.45 -15.79 -1.69
C GLN A 33 1.24 -15.11 -1.04
N ALA A 34 1.11 -15.29 0.27
CA ALA A 34 0.03 -14.71 1.04
C ALA A 34 0.34 -13.25 1.36
N ASP A 35 -0.71 -12.45 1.50
CA ASP A 35 -0.59 -11.08 1.97
C ASP A 35 0.02 -11.04 3.38
N THR A 36 0.89 -10.06 3.63
CA THR A 36 1.46 -9.80 4.96
C THR A 36 0.83 -8.56 5.56
N PHE A 37 0.09 -8.74 6.65
CA PHE A 37 -0.49 -7.62 7.39
C PHE A 37 0.53 -6.98 8.34
N VAL A 38 0.64 -5.65 8.30
CA VAL A 38 1.52 -4.83 9.12
C VAL A 38 0.67 -3.81 9.88
N PRO A 39 0.42 -4.02 11.20
CA PRO A 39 -0.18 -3.00 12.03
C PRO A 39 0.84 -1.88 12.31
N LEU A 40 0.41 -0.63 12.23
CA LEU A 40 1.27 0.53 12.49
C LEU A 40 0.74 1.30 13.71
N PRO A 41 1.65 1.81 14.57
CA PRO A 41 1.23 2.52 15.77
C PRO A 41 0.57 3.85 15.41
N ASP A 42 -0.36 4.26 16.28
CA ASP A 42 -0.95 5.59 16.23
C ASP A 42 0.12 6.66 16.50
N GLY A 43 -0.17 7.89 16.09
CA GLY A 43 0.71 9.03 16.32
C GLY A 43 -0.04 10.33 16.45
N GLU A 44 0.54 11.28 17.17
CA GLU A 44 -0.01 12.63 17.27
C GLU A 44 1.09 13.68 17.21
N ARG A 45 0.72 14.88 16.75
CA ARG A 45 1.60 16.05 16.73
C ARG A 45 0.77 17.30 17.02
N LEU A 46 1.24 18.07 18.01
CA LEU A 46 0.79 19.43 18.24
C LEU A 46 1.65 20.40 17.45
N GLY A 47 1.00 21.37 16.82
CA GLY A 47 1.62 22.48 16.13
C GLY A 47 0.85 23.79 16.39
N PRO A 48 1.35 24.92 15.88
CA PRO A 48 0.66 26.20 16.04
C PRO A 48 -0.73 26.14 15.40
N GLY A 49 -1.77 26.23 16.22
CA GLY A 49 -3.18 26.27 15.79
C GLY A 49 -3.76 24.93 15.32
N VAL A 50 -3.04 23.81 15.47
CA VAL A 50 -3.53 22.49 15.05
C VAL A 50 -3.01 21.33 15.90
N LYS A 51 -3.87 20.35 16.14
CA LYS A 51 -3.50 18.99 16.56
C LYS A 51 -3.74 18.02 15.41
N ILE A 52 -2.71 17.27 15.01
CA ILE A 52 -2.81 16.19 14.02
C ILE A 52 -2.78 14.86 14.77
N THR A 53 -3.70 13.95 14.46
CA THR A 53 -3.70 12.56 14.94
C THR A 53 -3.77 11.61 13.75
N ARG A 54 -3.03 10.51 13.83
CA ARG A 54 -3.12 9.37 12.91
C ARG A 54 -3.48 8.14 13.73
N THR A 55 -4.54 7.45 13.32
CA THR A 55 -5.04 6.27 14.02
C THR A 55 -5.38 5.15 13.05
N GLN A 56 -5.41 3.92 13.56
CA GLN A 56 -5.83 2.73 12.80
C GLN A 56 -5.03 2.52 11.51
N GLU A 57 -3.76 2.92 11.52
CA GLU A 57 -2.90 2.77 10.35
C GLU A 57 -2.49 1.30 10.19
N SER A 58 -2.62 0.78 8.98
CA SER A 58 -2.14 -0.55 8.64
C SER A 58 -1.77 -0.66 7.17
N ALA A 59 -0.84 -1.56 6.87
CA ALA A 59 -0.50 -1.93 5.50
C ALA A 59 -0.66 -3.44 5.30
N THR A 60 -1.28 -3.82 4.19
CA THR A 60 -1.32 -5.22 3.74
C THR A 60 -0.40 -5.34 2.54
N ILE A 61 0.74 -6.00 2.70
CA ILE A 61 1.74 -6.18 1.64
C ILE A 61 1.32 -7.36 0.78
N SER A 62 1.12 -7.12 -0.51
CA SER A 62 0.64 -8.12 -1.46
C SER A 62 1.68 -8.40 -2.54
N PRO A 63 1.66 -9.60 -3.15
CA PRO A 63 2.41 -9.86 -4.36
C PRO A 63 2.04 -8.88 -5.48
N SER A 64 3.03 -8.46 -6.26
CA SER A 64 2.77 -7.62 -7.43
C SER A 64 1.97 -8.39 -8.50
N LEU A 65 0.83 -7.84 -8.92
CA LEU A 65 0.01 -8.39 -10.02
C LEU A 65 0.79 -8.48 -11.34
N ALA A 66 1.76 -7.59 -11.57
CA ALA A 66 2.61 -7.63 -12.75
C ALA A 66 3.61 -8.80 -12.73
N ALA A 67 3.85 -9.42 -11.57
CA ALA A 67 4.71 -10.58 -11.36
C ALA A 67 6.10 -10.51 -12.03
N ASN A 68 6.65 -9.31 -12.21
CA ASN A 68 7.89 -9.05 -12.94
C ASN A 68 9.16 -9.09 -12.06
N GLY A 69 9.07 -9.55 -10.81
CA GLY A 69 10.18 -9.59 -9.84
C GLY A 69 10.64 -8.24 -9.28
N ALA A 70 10.22 -7.12 -9.88
CA ALA A 70 10.58 -5.76 -9.49
C ALA A 70 9.37 -4.90 -9.06
N GLY A 71 8.22 -5.54 -8.83
CA GLY A 71 7.01 -4.89 -8.34
C GLY A 71 6.90 -5.00 -6.82
N ARG A 72 6.39 -3.94 -6.18
CA ARG A 72 5.98 -3.92 -4.76
C ARG A 72 4.55 -3.41 -4.69
N VAL A 73 3.71 -4.08 -3.91
CA VAL A 73 2.31 -3.68 -3.72
C VAL A 73 2.00 -3.66 -2.23
N ALA A 74 1.36 -2.59 -1.78
CA ALA A 74 0.83 -2.46 -0.44
C ALA A 74 -0.57 -1.85 -0.50
N TRP A 75 -1.50 -2.38 0.29
CA TRP A 75 -2.83 -1.81 0.51
C TRP A 75 -2.81 -1.06 1.83
N LEU A 76 -3.05 0.24 1.76
CA LEU A 76 -2.86 1.15 2.89
C LEU A 76 -4.21 1.56 3.46
N SER A 77 -4.32 1.54 4.78
CA SER A 77 -5.50 2.01 5.50
C SER A 77 -5.09 2.91 6.66
N GLY A 78 -5.95 3.86 6.99
CA GLY A 78 -5.73 4.72 8.15
C GLY A 78 -6.73 5.87 8.23
N VAL A 79 -6.75 6.49 9.40
CA VAL A 79 -7.54 7.69 9.70
C VAL A 79 -6.59 8.78 10.12
N VAL A 80 -6.69 9.95 9.49
CA VAL A 80 -5.93 11.14 9.87
C VAL A 80 -6.91 12.25 10.20
N THR A 81 -6.81 12.77 11.42
CA THR A 81 -7.63 13.88 11.90
C THR A 81 -6.76 15.10 12.15
N ALA A 82 -7.25 16.27 11.73
CA ALA A 82 -6.71 17.57 12.05
C ALA A 82 -7.75 18.37 12.81
N ASP A 83 -7.48 18.65 14.09
CA ASP A 83 -8.24 19.58 14.91
C ASP A 83 -7.60 20.97 14.80
N VAL A 84 -8.24 21.86 14.05
CA VAL A 84 -7.72 23.17 13.68
C VAL A 84 -8.42 24.24 14.51
N ALA A 85 -7.67 24.84 15.44
CA ALA A 85 -8.18 25.85 16.36
C ALA A 85 -8.35 27.23 15.69
N VAL A 86 -7.49 27.54 14.70
CA VAL A 86 -7.53 28.82 13.99
C VAL A 86 -7.10 28.65 12.55
N THR A 87 -7.86 29.26 11.64
CA THR A 87 -7.44 29.49 10.26
C THR A 87 -8.07 30.80 9.79
N PRO A 88 -7.34 31.65 9.07
CA PRO A 88 -7.93 32.76 8.33
C PRO A 88 -8.91 32.26 7.27
N ALA A 89 -9.87 33.12 6.90
CA ALA A 89 -10.70 32.89 5.74
C ALA A 89 -9.84 32.96 4.48
N GLY A 90 -9.84 31.87 3.72
CA GLY A 90 -9.11 31.75 2.46
C GLY A 90 -10.08 31.51 1.31
N THR A 91 -9.79 32.08 0.15
CA THR A 91 -10.49 31.73 -1.10
C THR A 91 -9.69 30.66 -1.82
N THR A 92 -10.26 29.46 -1.94
CA THR A 92 -9.66 28.35 -2.68
C THR A 92 -9.44 28.76 -4.15
N GLY A 93 -8.17 28.93 -4.51
CA GLY A 93 -7.72 29.07 -5.89
C GLY A 93 -7.62 27.72 -6.62
N PRO A 94 -7.24 27.73 -7.91
CA PRO A 94 -7.08 26.51 -8.69
C PRO A 94 -6.06 25.57 -8.04
N ASN A 95 -6.48 24.33 -7.75
CA ASN A 95 -5.57 23.30 -7.25
C ASN A 95 -4.87 22.63 -8.43
N ASN A 96 -3.61 23.03 -8.68
CA ASN A 96 -2.77 22.42 -9.71
C ASN A 96 -2.05 21.15 -9.23
N GLY A 97 -2.50 20.59 -8.09
CA GLY A 97 -1.83 19.48 -7.43
C GLY A 97 -0.51 19.90 -6.78
N PRO A 98 0.04 19.07 -5.89
CA PRO A 98 1.35 19.32 -5.33
C PRO A 98 2.45 19.09 -6.39
N ALA A 99 3.18 20.17 -6.72
CA ALA A 99 4.22 20.16 -7.74
C ALA A 99 5.58 19.63 -7.25
N ASN A 100 5.61 18.92 -6.11
CA ASN A 100 6.79 18.40 -5.42
C ASN A 100 8.02 19.35 -5.46
N ARG A 101 7.78 20.66 -5.24
CA ARG A 101 8.86 21.65 -5.26
C ARG A 101 9.79 21.41 -4.06
N PRO A 102 11.09 21.74 -4.16
CA PRO A 102 12.00 21.60 -3.03
C PRO A 102 11.43 22.21 -1.75
N GLY A 103 11.33 21.41 -0.69
CA GLY A 103 10.76 21.81 0.61
C GLY A 103 9.23 21.73 0.74
N SER A 104 8.49 21.43 -0.33
CA SER A 104 7.03 21.31 -0.27
C SER A 104 6.57 19.95 0.26
N ASN A 105 7.39 18.89 0.14
CA ASN A 105 7.05 17.52 0.54
C ASN A 105 5.70 17.06 -0.05
N ASN A 106 5.44 17.48 -1.30
CA ASN A 106 4.18 17.24 -1.99
C ASN A 106 2.92 17.72 -1.23
N SER A 107 3.07 18.75 -0.38
CA SER A 107 1.97 19.53 0.17
C SER A 107 1.96 20.94 -0.45
N SER A 108 0.79 21.56 -0.50
CA SER A 108 0.62 22.93 -0.98
C SER A 108 -0.69 23.52 -0.47
N THR A 109 -0.68 24.81 -0.13
CA THR A 109 -1.90 25.60 0.06
C THR A 109 -2.24 26.32 -1.24
N HIS A 110 -3.51 26.34 -1.65
CA HIS A 110 -3.97 27.07 -2.84
C HIS A 110 -4.98 28.15 -2.44
N GLY A 111 -4.55 29.08 -1.59
CA GLY A 111 -5.39 30.18 -1.09
C GLY A 111 -6.24 29.84 0.13
N ALA A 112 -6.20 28.59 0.61
CA ALA A 112 -6.77 28.15 1.87
C ALA A 112 -5.79 27.25 2.63
N SER A 113 -5.96 27.17 3.96
CA SER A 113 -5.26 26.17 4.78
C SER A 113 -5.62 24.77 4.30
N ARG A 114 -4.70 23.81 4.44
CA ARG A 114 -4.90 22.47 3.85
C ARG A 114 -4.27 21.37 4.70
N LEU A 115 -5.02 20.26 4.81
CA LEU A 115 -4.53 18.97 5.29
C LEU A 115 -4.12 18.15 4.05
N THR A 116 -2.92 17.60 4.05
CA THR A 116 -2.40 16.68 3.02
C THR A 116 -1.95 15.40 3.70
N VAL A 117 -2.40 14.26 3.20
CA VAL A 117 -2.09 12.93 3.72
C VAL A 117 -1.49 12.08 2.62
N GLY A 118 -0.45 11.32 2.94
CA GLY A 118 0.21 10.49 1.96
C GLY A 118 1.27 9.57 2.53
N TYR A 119 2.05 8.98 1.63
CA TYR A 119 3.17 8.11 1.94
C TYR A 119 4.43 8.56 1.23
N ILE A 120 5.54 8.53 1.96
CA ILE A 120 6.89 8.61 1.42
C ILE A 120 7.28 7.18 1.07
N VAL A 121 7.71 6.95 -0.16
CA VAL A 121 8.07 5.63 -0.67
C VAL A 121 9.46 5.69 -1.27
N GLY A 122 10.34 4.80 -0.80
CA GLY A 122 11.70 4.69 -1.26
C GLY A 122 11.98 3.28 -1.80
N CYS A 123 12.83 3.22 -2.81
CA CYS A 123 13.37 1.98 -3.35
C CYS A 123 14.90 2.01 -3.30
N GLN A 124 15.52 0.89 -2.86
CA GLN A 124 16.97 0.79 -2.79
C GLN A 124 17.63 0.82 -4.18
N VAL A 125 17.19 -0.02 -5.12
CA VAL A 125 17.75 -0.12 -6.48
C VAL A 125 16.64 -0.04 -7.50
N SER A 126 16.79 0.79 -8.53
CA SER A 126 15.89 0.75 -9.69
C SER A 126 16.52 -0.04 -10.83
N ILE A 127 15.73 -0.90 -11.48
CA ILE A 127 16.12 -1.59 -12.73
C ILE A 127 15.44 -0.91 -13.94
N GLY A 128 15.01 0.35 -13.78
CA GLY A 128 14.00 0.97 -14.64
C GLY A 128 14.47 2.00 -15.66
N GLU A 129 15.75 2.06 -16.06
CA GLU A 129 16.18 3.02 -17.10
C GLU A 129 15.86 2.56 -18.54
N ASP A 130 15.74 1.24 -18.78
CA ASP A 130 15.54 0.67 -20.14
C ASP A 130 14.33 -0.30 -20.30
N ALA A 131 13.44 -0.40 -19.29
CA ALA A 131 12.24 -1.23 -19.40
C ALA A 131 11.12 -0.50 -20.17
N ILE A 132 11.21 -0.52 -21.50
CA ILE A 132 10.15 -0.36 -22.52
C ILE A 132 9.12 0.73 -22.19
N SER A 133 9.37 1.91 -22.75
CA SER A 133 8.39 2.94 -23.04
C SER A 133 7.40 2.45 -24.12
N ALA A 134 6.45 1.61 -23.75
CA ALA A 134 5.30 1.29 -24.59
C ALA A 134 4.10 0.89 -23.72
N GLY A 135 3.39 1.91 -23.21
CA GLY A 135 2.16 1.72 -22.45
C GLY A 135 2.04 2.76 -21.34
N VAL A 136 1.59 3.96 -21.71
CA VAL A 136 1.15 5.02 -20.79
C VAL A 136 2.25 5.50 -19.82
N SER A 137 3.20 6.28 -20.35
CA SER A 137 3.85 7.34 -19.59
C SER A 137 2.84 8.47 -19.32
N GLY A 138 1.76 8.16 -18.61
CA GLY A 138 0.97 9.15 -17.92
C GLY A 138 1.69 9.40 -16.62
N GLY A 139 2.46 10.49 -16.53
CA GLY A 139 2.79 11.05 -15.23
C GLY A 139 1.46 11.20 -14.50
N ILE A 140 1.27 10.42 -13.43
CA ILE A 140 0.06 10.52 -12.63
C ILE A 140 0.13 11.94 -12.06
N ASN A 141 -0.73 12.82 -12.59
CA ASN A 141 -1.04 14.07 -11.94
C ASN A 141 -1.39 13.71 -10.50
N THR A 142 -0.62 14.21 -9.54
CA THR A 142 -0.86 14.11 -8.09
C THR A 142 -2.10 14.90 -7.66
N SER A 143 -2.96 15.27 -8.60
CA SER A 143 -4.24 15.94 -8.44
C SER A 143 -5.28 14.96 -7.88
N GLY A 144 -5.13 14.58 -6.61
CA GLY A 144 -6.16 13.97 -5.79
C GLY A 144 -6.63 12.59 -6.24
N VAL A 145 -6.40 11.59 -5.41
CA VAL A 145 -7.08 10.30 -5.53
C VAL A 145 -8.59 10.56 -5.36
N SER A 146 -9.36 10.32 -6.41
CA SER A 146 -10.77 9.95 -6.24
C SER A 146 -10.79 8.47 -5.84
N ALA A 147 -11.53 8.16 -4.78
CA ALA A 147 -11.63 6.84 -4.16
C ALA A 147 -11.70 5.70 -5.20
N GLY A 148 -10.66 4.84 -5.22
CA GLY A 148 -10.62 3.60 -6.00
C GLY A 148 -9.56 3.48 -7.11
N GLY A 149 -8.68 4.47 -7.31
CA GLY A 149 -7.60 4.39 -8.32
C GLY A 149 -6.28 3.81 -7.79
N SER A 150 -5.57 3.03 -8.62
CA SER A 150 -4.23 2.51 -8.33
C SER A 150 -3.13 3.55 -8.63
N ILE A 151 -2.12 3.64 -7.77
CA ILE A 151 -1.01 4.59 -7.90
C ILE A 151 0.24 3.83 -8.34
N GLY A 152 0.59 3.93 -9.62
CA GLY A 152 1.84 3.38 -10.17
C GLY A 152 3.01 4.37 -10.08
N LEU A 153 4.02 4.07 -9.27
CA LEU A 153 5.27 4.82 -9.19
C LEU A 153 6.41 4.12 -9.92
N LYS A 154 7.12 4.88 -10.78
CA LYS A 154 8.47 4.51 -11.25
C LYS A 154 9.50 5.32 -10.45
N LEU A 155 10.35 4.64 -9.68
CA LEU A 155 11.41 5.25 -8.88
C LEU A 155 12.78 4.84 -9.43
N GLY A 156 13.69 5.78 -9.60
CA GLY A 156 15.11 5.56 -9.87
C GLY A 156 15.90 5.07 -8.63
N PRO A 157 17.15 4.63 -8.77
CA PRO A 157 17.93 4.11 -7.64
C PRO A 157 18.16 5.22 -6.59
N GLY A 158 17.83 4.96 -5.33
CA GLY A 158 17.92 5.94 -4.25
C GLY A 158 16.85 7.05 -4.29
N GLN A 159 15.90 6.99 -5.22
CA GLN A 159 14.82 7.97 -5.31
C GLN A 159 13.75 7.71 -4.24
N VAL A 160 13.25 8.80 -3.69
CA VAL A 160 12.11 8.83 -2.78
C VAL A 160 10.98 9.60 -3.46
N ALA A 161 9.79 9.03 -3.51
CA ALA A 161 8.59 9.71 -3.97
C ALA A 161 7.62 9.97 -2.83
N PHE A 162 6.94 11.09 -2.94
CA PHE A 162 5.80 11.43 -2.11
C PHE A 162 4.53 11.08 -2.88
N VAL A 163 3.79 10.11 -2.38
CA VAL A 163 2.49 9.71 -2.89
C VAL A 163 1.43 10.42 -2.06
N GLY A 164 0.59 11.23 -2.70
CA GLY A 164 -0.60 11.78 -2.05
C GLY A 164 -1.69 10.72 -2.01
N VAL A 165 -2.28 10.48 -0.84
CA VAL A 165 -3.53 9.73 -0.72
C VAL A 165 -4.68 10.70 -0.90
N GLU A 166 -4.79 11.70 -0.03
CA GLU A 166 -5.86 12.70 -0.15
C GLU A 166 -5.42 14.03 0.46
N GLY A 167 -6.17 15.10 0.18
CA GLY A 167 -6.04 16.32 0.93
C GLY A 167 -7.34 17.12 0.98
N LYS A 168 -7.52 17.86 2.07
CA LYS A 168 -8.75 18.57 2.42
C LYS A 168 -8.45 20.03 2.72
N ASP A 169 -9.22 20.92 2.10
CA ASP A 169 -9.16 22.35 2.41
C ASP A 169 -9.84 22.65 3.74
N ILE A 170 -9.20 23.53 4.50
CA ILE A 170 -9.60 23.98 5.83
C ILE A 170 -10.02 25.45 5.70
N LEU A 171 -11.30 25.66 5.43
CA LEU A 171 -11.88 27.00 5.21
C LEU A 171 -12.24 27.73 6.52
N LYS A 172 -12.39 26.98 7.62
CA LYS A 172 -12.75 27.48 8.94
C LYS A 172 -12.16 26.60 10.02
N ALA A 173 -12.09 27.12 11.24
CA ALA A 173 -11.69 26.32 12.40
C ALA A 173 -12.66 25.15 12.59
N GLY A 174 -12.14 24.00 13.02
CA GLY A 174 -12.90 22.78 13.21
C GLY A 174 -12.07 21.53 13.01
N VAL A 175 -12.75 20.38 13.11
CA VAL A 175 -12.15 19.06 12.99
C VAL A 175 -12.35 18.53 11.57
N TYR A 176 -11.26 18.11 10.94
CA TYR A 176 -11.24 17.54 9.60
C TYR A 176 -10.66 16.14 9.67
N SER A 177 -11.30 15.16 9.03
CA SER A 177 -10.83 13.78 8.95
C SER A 177 -10.64 13.36 7.50
N VAL A 178 -9.58 12.61 7.24
CA VAL A 178 -9.32 11.89 5.99
C VAL A 178 -9.20 10.41 6.35
N GLU A 179 -10.07 9.60 5.76
CA GLU A 179 -10.14 8.16 6.00
C GLU A 179 -9.94 7.45 4.68
N TYR A 180 -8.99 6.53 4.65
CA TYR A 180 -8.73 5.69 3.49
C TYR A 180 -8.65 4.24 3.93
N ARG A 181 -9.19 3.38 3.09
CA ARG A 181 -9.26 1.95 3.31
C ARG A 181 -8.79 1.26 2.05
N ASP A 182 -7.83 0.35 2.22
CA ASP A 182 -7.28 -0.48 1.15
C ASP A 182 -6.91 0.35 -0.10
N ALA A 183 -6.22 1.48 0.12
CA ALA A 183 -5.68 2.31 -0.95
C ALA A 183 -4.42 1.65 -1.54
N GLU A 184 -4.41 1.40 -2.86
CA GLU A 184 -3.30 0.70 -3.50
C GLU A 184 -2.08 1.59 -3.68
N LEU A 185 -0.95 1.16 -3.13
CA LEU A 185 0.38 1.65 -3.44
C LEU A 185 1.12 0.61 -4.27
N GLN A 186 1.44 0.95 -5.51
CA GLN A 186 2.21 0.09 -6.41
C GLN A 186 3.51 0.77 -6.87
N VAL A 187 4.64 0.11 -6.61
CA VAL A 187 5.95 0.53 -7.10
C VAL A 187 6.43 -0.47 -8.14
N GLN A 188 6.86 0.01 -9.30
CA GLN A 188 7.40 -0.82 -10.37
C GLN A 188 8.87 -0.48 -10.64
N GLY A 189 9.63 -1.48 -11.08
CA GLY A 189 11.06 -1.34 -11.35
C GLY A 189 11.93 -1.25 -10.11
N CYS A 190 11.40 -1.62 -8.93
CA CYS A 190 12.13 -1.62 -7.69
C CYS A 190 12.78 -2.99 -7.41
N ALA A 191 14.10 -3.01 -7.34
CA ALA A 191 14.89 -4.15 -6.94
C ALA A 191 15.48 -3.98 -5.55
N GLY A 192 15.50 -5.09 -4.81
CA GLY A 192 15.90 -5.10 -3.41
C GLY A 192 14.85 -4.49 -2.50
N TYR A 193 15.30 -3.87 -1.41
CA TYR A 193 14.43 -3.39 -0.34
C TYR A 193 13.67 -2.12 -0.72
N ALA A 194 12.38 -2.11 -0.44
CA ALA A 194 11.51 -0.95 -0.52
C ALA A 194 10.87 -0.65 0.83
N GLN A 195 10.75 0.64 1.14
CA GLN A 195 10.19 1.12 2.40
C GLN A 195 9.16 2.20 2.13
N ALA A 196 8.09 2.19 2.92
CA ALA A 196 7.11 3.25 2.96
C ALA A 196 6.99 3.85 4.38
N ARG A 197 6.56 5.11 4.45
CA ARG A 197 6.25 5.80 5.70
C ARG A 197 5.12 6.81 5.46
N SER A 198 4.09 6.80 6.30
CA SER A 198 3.04 7.82 6.21
C SER A 198 3.53 9.20 6.60
N TYR A 199 2.93 10.21 5.99
CA TYR A 199 3.02 11.60 6.40
C TYR A 199 1.63 12.25 6.36
N ALA A 200 1.39 13.11 7.33
CA ALA A 200 0.28 14.05 7.33
C ALA A 200 0.85 15.44 7.55
N VAL A 201 0.42 16.40 6.73
CA VAL A 201 0.89 17.78 6.77
C VAL A 201 -0.33 18.68 6.85
N VAL A 202 -0.38 19.53 7.86
CA VAL A 202 -1.33 20.63 7.92
C VAL A 202 -0.57 21.93 7.73
N GLU A 203 -0.99 22.67 6.71
CA GLU A 203 -0.50 24.01 6.41
C GLU A 203 -1.61 25.02 6.73
N ILE A 204 -1.39 25.87 7.73
CA ILE A 204 -2.28 26.97 8.09
C ILE A 204 -1.75 28.24 7.47
N ILE A 205 -2.58 28.87 6.61
CA ILE A 205 -2.27 30.15 5.98
C ILE A 205 -2.44 31.31 6.97
N GLY A 206 -1.86 32.46 6.65
CA GLY A 206 -2.00 33.70 7.42
C GLY A 206 -0.71 34.50 7.42
N ASP A 207 -0.69 35.60 8.17
CA ASP A 207 0.50 36.45 8.34
C ASP A 207 1.69 35.64 8.87
N ASN A 208 1.40 34.66 9.73
CA ASN A 208 2.34 33.64 10.18
C ASN A 208 1.96 32.29 9.57
N TYR A 209 2.65 31.91 8.50
CA TYR A 209 2.50 30.58 7.90
C TYR A 209 2.97 29.49 8.86
N SER A 210 2.13 28.48 9.08
CA SER A 210 2.47 27.32 9.91
C SER A 210 2.39 26.04 9.10
N LYS A 211 3.47 25.25 9.11
CA LYS A 211 3.51 23.91 8.51
C LYS A 211 3.81 22.89 9.60
N THR A 212 2.82 22.07 9.93
CA THR A 212 2.94 21.02 10.93
C THR A 212 2.89 19.66 10.25
N SER A 213 3.92 18.84 10.47
CA SER A 213 4.03 17.50 9.88
C SER A 213 4.02 16.42 10.95
N LEU A 214 3.21 15.38 10.75
CA LEU A 214 3.20 14.13 11.51
C LEU A 214 3.70 13.00 10.61
N TYR A 215 4.70 12.27 11.06
CA TYR A 215 5.26 11.11 10.35
C TYR A 215 4.93 9.80 11.06
N GLY A 216 4.77 8.73 10.30
CA GLY A 216 4.58 7.38 10.82
C GLY A 216 5.86 6.60 11.06
N GLN A 217 5.68 5.44 11.68
CA GLN A 217 6.73 4.43 11.72
C GLN A 217 6.95 3.92 10.29
N PRO A 218 8.21 3.85 9.80
CA PRO A 218 8.48 3.25 8.50
C PRO A 218 8.21 1.75 8.53
N PHE A 219 7.82 1.19 7.39
CA PHE A 219 7.60 -0.25 7.21
C PHE A 219 8.12 -0.72 5.86
N SER A 220 8.53 -1.99 5.83
CA SER A 220 8.95 -2.65 4.60
C SER A 220 7.74 -2.91 3.71
N ILE A 221 7.87 -2.67 2.40
CA ILE A 221 6.91 -3.10 1.39
C ILE A 221 7.46 -4.21 0.48
N GLY A 222 8.64 -4.73 0.82
CA GLY A 222 9.28 -5.88 0.17
C GLY A 222 10.67 -5.58 -0.37
#